data_AF-A0A7X9PPS0-F1
#
_entry.id   AF-A0A7X9PPS0-F1
#
_cell.length_a   1.000
_cell.length_b   1.000
_cell.length_c   1.000
_cell.angle_alpha   90.00
_cell.angle_beta   90.00
_cell.angle_gamma   90.00
#
_symmetry.space_group_name_H-M   'P 1'
#
loop_
_entity.id
_entity.type
_entity.pdbx_description
1 polymer ?
#
loop_
_entity_poly.entity_id
_entity_poly.type
_entity_poly.pdbx_seq_one_letter_code
_entity_poly.pdbx_strand_id
1 'polypeptide(L)' 'MASKIKELEDLITEKEAQLSRAERESNAWNSGKYKTSSNSPISKILVNSLRKEIADLYTKLNLAKSNT' A
#
# COMPACT_ATOMS: atom_id res chain seq x y z
N MET A 1 1.64 -25.11 1.37
CA MET A 1 1.88 -24.09 2.42
C MET A 1 2.97 -23.10 2.00
N ALA A 2 4.16 -23.55 1.59
CA ALA A 2 5.22 -22.66 1.08
C ALA A 2 4.79 -21.78 -0.13
N SER A 3 3.94 -22.30 -1.03
CA SER A 3 3.40 -21.53 -2.15
C SER A 3 2.57 -20.32 -1.70
N LYS A 4 1.74 -20.48 -0.67
CA LYS A 4 0.82 -19.43 -0.21
C LYS A 4 1.54 -18.30 0.52
N ILE A 5 2.57 -18.64 1.28
CA ILE A 5 3.46 -17.66 1.93
C ILE A 5 4.18 -16.84 0.86
N LYS A 6 4.73 -17.50 -0.17
CA LYS A 6 5.40 -16.81 -1.28
C LYS A 6 4.45 -15.90 -2.06
N GLU A 7 3.24 -16.36 -2.36
CA GLU A 7 2.20 -15.53 -3.02
C GLU A 7 1.87 -14.27 -2.20
N LEU A 8 1.82 -14.38 -0.87
CA LEU A 8 1.59 -13.22 0.01
C LEU A 8 2.78 -12.26 0.01
N GLU A 9 4.02 -12.77 0.02
CA GLU A 9 5.25 -11.97 -0.04
C GLU A 9 5.39 -11.23 -1.38
N ASP A 10 5.09 -11.90 -2.49
CA ASP A 10 5.07 -11.30 -3.83
C ASP A 10 4.01 -10.19 -3.91
N LEU A 11 2.81 -10.43 -3.37
CA LEU A 11 1.73 -9.45 -3.37
C LEU A 11 2.04 -8.23 -2.47
N ILE A 12 2.67 -8.45 -1.31
CA ILE A 12 3.15 -7.36 -0.43
C ILE A 12 4.15 -6.49 -1.20
N THR A 13 5.13 -7.12 -1.86
CA THR A 13 6.15 -6.41 -2.63
C THR A 13 5.53 -5.53 -3.73
N GLU A 14 4.54 -6.07 -4.45
CA GLU A 14 3.80 -5.30 -5.47
C GLU A 14 3.07 -4.11 -4.85
N LYS A 15 2.38 -4.32 -3.73
CA LYS A 15 1.59 -3.28 -3.04
C LYS A 15 2.48 -2.20 -2.43
N GLU A 16 3.65 -2.53 -1.92
CA GLU A 16 4.65 -1.56 -1.45
C GLU A 16 5.19 -0.70 -2.59
N ALA A 17 5.43 -1.29 -3.77
CA ALA A 17 5.82 -0.53 -4.96
C ALA A 17 4.71 0.42 -5.42
N GLN A 18 3.44 -0.01 -5.35
CA GLN A 18 2.28 0.85 -5.62
C GLN A 18 2.17 1.99 -4.59
N LEU A 19 2.36 1.69 -3.31
CA LEU A 19 2.35 2.69 -2.23
C LEU A 19 3.43 3.74 -2.44
N SER A 20 4.66 3.34 -2.75
CA SER A 20 5.77 4.26 -3.02
C SER A 20 5.49 5.24 -4.17
N ARG A 21 4.76 4.79 -5.21
CA ARG A 21 4.34 5.67 -6.30
C ARG A 21 3.24 6.62 -5.86
N ALA A 22 2.20 6.09 -5.21
CA ALA A 22 1.08 6.87 -4.72
C ALA A 22 1.50 7.93 -3.68
N GLU A 23 2.48 7.66 -2.83
CA GLU A 23 3.03 8.63 -1.87
C GLU A 23 3.76 9.77 -2.58
N ARG A 24 4.54 9.48 -3.63
CA ARG A 24 5.20 10.51 -4.44
C ARG A 24 4.18 11.40 -5.14
N GLU A 25 3.16 10.81 -5.75
CA GLU A 25 2.08 11.56 -6.39
C GLU A 25 1.28 12.38 -5.38
N SER A 26 0.94 11.79 -4.24
CA SER A 26 0.24 12.47 -3.16
C SER A 26 1.02 13.68 -2.66
N ASN A 27 2.33 13.54 -2.45
CA ASN A 27 3.19 14.67 -2.05
C ASN A 27 3.24 15.77 -3.12
N ALA A 28 3.27 15.40 -4.40
CA ALA A 28 3.23 16.38 -5.50
C ALA A 28 1.89 17.14 -5.53
N TRP A 29 0.76 16.44 -5.39
CA TRP A 29 -0.57 17.07 -5.36
C TRP A 29 -0.83 17.88 -4.09
N ASN A 30 -0.22 17.51 -2.97
CA ASN A 30 -0.44 18.15 -1.67
C ASN A 30 0.57 19.25 -1.33
N SER A 31 1.52 19.52 -2.22
CA SER A 31 2.50 20.61 -2.07
C SER A 31 2.22 21.77 -3.03
N GLY A 32 2.65 22.97 -2.64
CA GLY A 32 2.60 24.17 -3.48
C GLY A 32 1.20 24.52 -4.02
N LYS A 33 1.15 24.93 -5.28
CA LYS A 33 -0.04 25.48 -5.97
C LYS A 33 -1.19 24.47 -6.13
N TYR A 34 -0.92 23.17 -6.10
CA TYR A 34 -1.92 22.13 -6.39
C TYR A 34 -2.63 21.60 -5.14
N LYS A 35 -2.29 22.11 -3.94
CA LYS A 35 -2.82 21.66 -2.65
C LYS A 35 -4.35 21.69 -2.53
N THR A 36 -5.01 22.58 -3.27
CA THR A 36 -6.48 22.74 -3.31
C THR A 36 -7.15 22.01 -4.47
N SER A 37 -6.38 21.33 -5.32
CA SER A 37 -6.93 20.53 -6.42
C SER A 37 -7.66 19.30 -5.89
N SER A 38 -8.65 18.80 -6.64
CA SER A 38 -9.38 17.57 -6.29
C SER A 38 -8.46 16.34 -6.15
N ASN A 39 -7.28 16.37 -6.78
CA ASN A 39 -6.29 15.29 -6.71
C ASN A 39 -5.59 15.20 -5.34
N SER A 40 -5.54 16.30 -4.59
CA SER A 40 -4.94 16.39 -3.25
C SER A 40 -5.62 15.45 -2.23
N PRO A 41 -6.95 15.49 -2.03
CA PRO A 41 -7.64 14.54 -1.15
C PRO A 41 -7.71 13.12 -1.72
N ILE A 42 -7.89 12.94 -3.03
CA ILE A 42 -8.00 11.62 -3.66
C ILE A 42 -6.70 10.82 -3.51
N SER A 43 -5.55 11.45 -3.75
CA SER A 43 -4.24 10.80 -3.60
C SER A 43 -3.96 10.37 -2.15
N LYS A 44 -4.42 11.12 -1.15
CA LYS A 44 -4.36 10.71 0.27
C LYS A 44 -5.23 9.49 0.58
N ILE A 45 -6.42 9.42 0.00
CA ILE A 45 -7.32 8.26 0.16
C ILE A 45 -6.66 7.00 -0.42
N LEU A 46 -6.07 7.11 -1.61
CA LEU A 46 -5.37 5.99 -2.24
C LEU A 46 -4.20 5.49 -1.39
N VAL A 47 -3.34 6.41 -0.90
CA VAL A 47 -2.23 6.06 0.01
C VAL A 47 -2.75 5.34 1.25
N ASN A 48 -3.84 5.82 1.85
CA ASN A 48 -4.42 5.19 3.03
C ASN A 48 -5.03 3.81 2.73
N SER A 49 -5.63 3.61 1.56
CA SER A 49 -6.12 2.28 1.13
C SER A 49 -4.97 1.29 1.02
N LEU A 50 -3.91 1.67 0.30
CA LEU A 50 -2.74 0.81 0.08
C LEU A 50 -2.06 0.43 1.40
N ARG A 51 -1.91 1.38 2.33
CA ARG A 51 -1.37 1.09 3.67
C ARG A 51 -2.21 0.08 4.44
N LYS A 52 -3.54 0.19 4.37
CA LYS A 52 -4.46 -0.78 5.02
C LYS A 52 -4.35 -2.16 4.38
N GLU A 53 -4.32 -2.23 3.05
CA GLU A 53 -4.17 -3.48 2.31
C GLU A 53 -2.84 -4.18 2.67
N ILE A 54 -1.72 -3.44 2.70
CA ILE A 54 -0.41 -3.98 3.10
C ILE A 54 -0.44 -4.50 4.54
N ALA A 55 -1.03 -3.77 5.48
CA ALA A 55 -1.14 -4.21 6.87
C ALA A 55 -1.97 -5.49 7.02
N ASP A 56 -3.08 -5.62 6.27
CA ASP A 56 -3.88 -6.85 6.22
C ASP A 56 -3.08 -8.02 5.62
N LEU A 57 -2.32 -7.78 4.55
CA LEU A 57 -1.45 -8.80 3.95
C LEU A 57 -0.36 -9.28 4.90
N TYR A 58 0.30 -8.38 5.64
CA TYR A 58 1.26 -8.77 6.67
C TYR A 58 0.62 -9.58 7.80
N THR A 59 -0.60 -9.22 8.19
CA THR A 59 -1.36 -9.99 9.19
C THR A 59 -1.63 -11.40 8.70
N LYS A 60 -2.09 -11.56 7.45
CA LYS A 60 -2.30 -12.87 6.81
C LYS A 60 -1.01 -13.67 6.67
N LEU A 61 0.09 -13.02 6.30
CA LEU A 61 1.40 -13.65 6.20
C LEU A 61 1.87 -14.18 7.56
N ASN A 62 1.73 -13.39 8.61
CA ASN A 62 2.09 -13.80 9.96
C ASN A 62 1.26 -15.01 10.42
N LEU A 63 -0.07 -14.96 10.22
CA LEU A 63 -0.96 -16.08 10.52
C LEU A 63 -0.59 -17.34 9.73
N ALA A 64 -0.25 -17.22 8.45
CA ALA A 64 0.19 -18.36 7.64
C ALA A 64 1.50 -18.96 8.15
N LYS A 65 2.46 -18.13 8.59
CA LYS A 65 3.74 -18.55 9.16
C LYS A 65 3.59 -19.21 10.53
N SER A 66 2.68 -18.72 11.39
CA SER A 66 2.44 -19.29 12.73
C SER A 66 1.68 -20.63 12.72
N ASN A 67 0.97 -20.93 11.62
CA ASN A 67 0.24 -22.19 11.45
C ASN A 67 1.06 -23.27 10.70
N THR A 68 2.35 -23.02 10.45
CA THR A 68 3.30 -23.96 9.83
C THR A 68 4.24 -24.51 10.88
#